data_AF-A0A963HML8-F1
#
_entry.id   AF-A0A963HML8-F1
#
_cell.length_a   1.000
_cell.length_b   1.000
_cell.length_c   1.000
_cell.angle_alpha   90.00
_cell.angle_beta   90.00
_cell.angle_gamma   90.00
#
_symmetry.space_group_name_H-M   'P 1'
#
loop_
_entity.id
_entity.type
_entity.pdbx_description
1 polymer ?
#
loop_
_entity_poly.entity_id
_entity_poly.type
_entity_poly.pdbx_seq_one_letter_code
_entity_poly.pdbx_strand_id
1 'polypeptide(L)' 'NLSPVEIIEKGFTEADVHRVIHLIKVNEYKRRQSPPGIRVTQCDFGTTWRHPITNKFEQ' A
#
# COMPACT_ATOMS: atom_id res chain seq x y z
N ASN A 1 -0.27 10.36 -2.93
CA ASN A 1 0.39 9.54 -1.89
C ASN A 1 0.54 10.38 -0.65
N LEU A 2 -0.16 10.04 0.42
CA LEU A 2 -0.09 10.73 1.72
C LEU A 2 0.84 9.95 2.65
N SER A 3 1.50 10.66 3.55
CA SER A 3 2.25 10.09 4.66
C SER A 3 1.32 9.52 5.73
N PRO A 4 1.80 8.59 6.59
CA PRO A 4 0.99 8.06 7.69
C PRO A 4 0.48 9.17 8.62
N VAL A 5 1.29 10.19 8.88
CA VAL A 5 0.95 11.34 9.73
C VAL A 5 -0.23 12.12 9.15
N GLU A 6 -0.19 12.47 7.86
CA GLU A 6 -1.29 13.17 7.19
C GLU A 6 -2.60 12.36 7.17
N ILE A 7 -2.53 11.03 7.25
CA ILE A 7 -3.71 10.17 7.33
C ILE A 7 -4.27 10.22 8.77
N ILE A 8 -3.42 10.19 9.79
CA ILE A 8 -3.86 10.32 11.19
C ILE A 8 -4.52 11.69 11.42
N GLU A 9 -3.95 12.77 10.87
CA GLU A 9 -4.52 14.13 10.93
C GLU A 9 -5.92 14.24 10.30
N LYS A 10 -6.27 13.33 9.38
CA LYS A 10 -7.62 13.25 8.81
C LYS A 10 -8.65 12.58 9.74
N GLY A 11 -8.24 12.19 10.94
CA GLY A 11 -9.12 11.63 11.98
C GLY A 11 -9.16 10.10 12.04
N PHE A 12 -8.23 9.40 11.38
CA PHE A 12 -8.10 7.95 11.50
C PHE A 12 -7.27 7.57 12.73
N THR A 13 -7.55 6.40 13.31
CA THR A 13 -6.76 5.92 14.46
C THR A 13 -5.37 5.51 14.01
N GLU A 14 -4.36 5.85 14.80
CA GLU A 14 -2.96 5.51 14.50
C GLU A 14 -2.77 3.99 14.35
N ALA A 15 -3.41 3.20 15.22
CA ALA A 15 -3.34 1.74 15.20
C ALA A 15 -3.85 1.17 13.87
N ASP A 16 -4.97 1.69 13.33
CA ASP A 16 -5.52 1.23 12.07
C ASP A 16 -4.66 1.63 10.88
N VAL A 17 -4.13 2.86 10.88
CA VAL A 17 -3.26 3.36 9.80
C VAL A 17 -2.01 2.49 9.68
N HIS A 18 -1.30 2.26 10.79
CA HIS A 18 -0.10 1.43 10.79
C HIS A 18 -0.40 -0.02 10.41
N ARG A 19 -1.51 -0.58 10.90
CA ARG A 19 -1.94 -1.94 10.55
C ARG A 19 -2.18 -2.09 9.05
N VAL A 20 -2.91 -1.14 8.44
CA VAL A 20 -3.22 -1.19 7.00
C VAL A 20 -1.95 -1.02 6.16
N ILE A 21 -1.08 -0.08 6.51
CA ILE A 21 0.19 0.13 5.79
C ILE A 21 1.08 -1.11 5.86
N HIS A 22 1.19 -1.73 7.04
CA HIS A 22 1.91 -2.99 7.22
C HIS A 22 1.33 -4.09 6.33
N LEU A 23 0.00 -4.27 6.33
CA LEU A 23 -0.68 -5.27 5.50
C LEU A 23 -0.47 -5.03 4.01
N ILE A 24 -0.48 -3.77 3.56
CA ILE A 24 -0.15 -3.44 2.17
C ILE A 24 1.27 -3.91 1.87
N LYS A 25 2.26 -3.54 2.68
CA LYS A 25 3.68 -3.90 2.47
C LYS A 25 3.91 -5.41 2.40
N VAL A 26 3.45 -6.17 3.40
CA VAL A 26 3.75 -7.62 3.49
C VAL A 26 3.09 -8.45 2.40
N ASN A 27 2.00 -7.97 1.80
CA ASN A 27 1.28 -8.68 0.74
C ASN A 27 1.71 -8.30 -0.69
N GLU A 28 2.79 -7.54 -0.87
CA GLU A 28 3.30 -7.17 -2.20
C GLU A 28 3.58 -8.41 -3.07
N TYR A 29 4.15 -9.46 -2.48
CA TYR A 29 4.44 -10.72 -3.20
C TYR A 29 3.16 -11.38 -3.75
N LYS A 30 2.05 -11.32 -3.00
CA LYS A 30 0.76 -11.88 -3.44
C LYS A 30 0.20 -11.10 -4.61
N ARG A 31 0.26 -9.77 -4.56
CA ARG A 31 -0.27 -8.90 -5.63
C ARG A 31 0.47 -9.09 -6.95
N ARG A 32 1.79 -9.32 -6.92
CA ARG A 32 2.56 -9.64 -8.14
C ARG A 32 2.20 -10.98 -8.79
N GLN A 33 1.63 -11.91 -8.03
CA GLN A 33 1.18 -13.20 -8.54
C GLN A 33 -0.29 -13.18 -8.99
N SER A 34 -1.02 -12.09 -8.71
CA SER A 34 -2.40 -11.94 -9.13
C SER A 34 -2.53 -11.87 -10.66
N PRO A 35 -3.62 -12.40 -11.24
CA PRO A 35 -3.88 -12.25 -12.66
C PRO A 35 -4.07 -10.76 -13.03
N PRO A 36 -3.83 -10.40 -14.31
CA PRO A 36 -4.08 -9.04 -14.78
C PRO A 36 -5.57 -8.68 -14.67
N GLY A 37 -5.85 -7.43 -14.28
CA GLY A 37 -7.19 -6.86 -14.19
C GLY A 37 -7.31 -5.54 -14.94
N ILE A 38 -8.53 -5.10 -15.22
CA ILE A 38 -8.79 -3.83 -15.92
C ILE A 38 -8.49 -2.66 -14.96
N ARG A 39 -7.72 -1.68 -15.44
CA ARG A 39 -7.42 -0.45 -14.69
C ARG A 39 -8.56 0.55 -14.84
N VAL A 40 -9.11 1.00 -13.71
CA VAL A 40 -10.13 2.08 -13.63
C VAL A 40 -9.59 3.33 -12.93
N THR A 41 -8.66 3.16 -11.99
CA THR A 41 -8.10 4.25 -11.16
C THR A 41 -6.74 4.74 -11.66
N GLN A 42 -6.40 5.97 -11.29
CA GLN A 42 -5.07 6.54 -11.56
C GLN A 42 -3.95 5.81 -10.81
N CYS A 43 -4.22 5.29 -9.61
CA CYS A 43 -3.30 4.45 -8.85
C CYS A 43 -3.93 3.04 -8.73
N ASP A 44 -3.29 2.07 -9.39
CA ASP A 44 -3.69 0.67 -9.43
C ASP A 44 -2.53 -0.23 -8.99
N PHE A 45 -2.83 -1.42 -8.46
CA PHE A 45 -1.83 -2.39 -7.99
C PHE A 45 -1.09 -3.13 -9.13
N GLY A 46 -1.37 -2.81 -10.40
CA GLY A 46 -0.71 -3.40 -11.56
C GLY A 46 0.48 -2.56 -12.02
N THR A 47 0.30 -1.80 -13.10
CA THR A 47 1.39 -1.14 -13.82
C THR A 47 1.98 0.04 -13.05
N THR A 48 1.14 0.73 -12.27
CA THR A 48 1.48 2.00 -11.60
C THR A 48 2.15 1.78 -10.25
N TRP A 49 1.71 0.77 -9.49
CA TRP A 49 2.25 0.44 -8.17
C TRP A 49 3.56 -0.36 -8.25
N ARG A 50 4.70 0.30 -8.02
CA ARG A 50 6.03 -0.30 -8.15
C ARG A 50 6.78 -0.34 -6.82
N HIS A 51 6.36 -1.22 -5.92
CA HIS A 51 7.07 -1.45 -4.66
C HIS A 51 7.93 -2.72 -4.74
N PRO A 52 9.11 -2.76 -4.09
CA PRO A 52 9.91 -3.97 -3.99
C PRO A 52 9.26 -4.97 -3.03
N ILE A 53 9.35 -6.28 -3.36
CA ILE A 53 8.91 -7.35 -2.44
C ILE A 53 9.82 -7.37 -1.21
N THR A 54 11.14 -7.44 -1.42
CA THR A 54 12.12 -7.36 -0.34
C THR A 54 12.30 -5.89 0.01
N ASN A 55 11.64 -5.46 1.07
CA ASN A 55 11.67 -4.08 1.54
C ASN A 55 11.90 -4.01 3.05
N LYS A 56 13.10 -3.58 3.46
CA LYS A 56 13.46 -3.33 4.88
C LYS A 56 13.22 -1.89 5.33
N PHE A 57 12.63 -1.04 4.48
CA PHE A 57 12.28 0.32 4.87
C PHE A 57 11.19 0.30 5.93
N GLU A 58 11.50 0.75 7.13
CA GLU A 58 10.53 1.04 8.18
C GLU A 58 10.21 2.53 8.11
N GLN A 59 8.92 2.84 8.09
CA GLN A 59 8.37 4.17 7.85
C GLN A 59 7.75 4.69 9.14
#